data_AF-A0A252ADD9-F1
#
_entry.id   AF-A0A252ADD9-F1
#
_cell.length_a   1.000
_cell.length_b   1.000
_cell.length_c   1.000
_cell.angle_alpha   90.00
_cell.angle_beta   90.00
_cell.angle_gamma   90.00
#
_symmetry.space_group_name_H-M   'P 1'
#
loop_
_entity.id
_entity.type
_entity.pdbx_description
1 polymer ?
#
loop_
_entity_poly.entity_id
_entity_poly.type
_entity_poly.pdbx_seq_one_letter_code
_entity_poly.pdbx_strand_id
1 'polypeptide(L)'
;MKCVILFRTHIWDDFIQRQFLRLPKNTPYDIAILANNTDGLCPPVEDFPFVIFTLDDLLKMGLEAGPEKNIVWWNADYPLYYYASLFPDYDYYILCEYDVVINCDLEQIILSLHSGEKDIVAITSRSPLEECVYIRSAEGVYLYENIKKTYFPFAIFSKKSVAFLYNKRLSLTKKYREKKIQNWPHCELFVGTEAAASNLQVAQLTEYGKADFFSHYPPVLEECLPYLMDQAYIHPVLDSKRFLLSTIHYEGRPERFLNPFSKFHRTLRSFPFRFYLGPLCKALFSRFCRIISLTINRLCKNKNFLKIK
;
A
#
# COMPACT_ATOMS: atom_id res chain seq x y z
N MET A 1 4.41 -25.38 -11.81
CA MET A 1 3.92 -24.22 -11.05
C MET A 1 4.68 -22.99 -11.55
N LYS A 2 3.98 -22.01 -12.09
CA LYS A 2 4.53 -20.74 -12.58
C LYS A 2 4.13 -19.61 -11.65
N CYS A 3 5.08 -18.78 -11.24
CA CYS A 3 4.77 -17.61 -10.42
C CYS A 3 5.50 -16.38 -10.94
N VAL A 4 4.90 -15.21 -10.71
CA VAL A 4 5.49 -13.92 -11.07
C VAL A 4 5.52 -12.97 -9.89
N ILE A 5 6.67 -12.32 -9.69
CA ILE A 5 6.80 -11.17 -8.80
C ILE A 5 6.52 -9.90 -9.58
N LEU A 6 5.47 -9.19 -9.18
CA LEU A 6 5.05 -7.89 -9.69
C LEU A 6 5.68 -6.81 -8.80
N PHE A 7 6.88 -6.36 -9.18
CA PHE A 7 7.59 -5.29 -8.49
C PHE A 7 6.94 -3.95 -8.84
N ARG A 8 6.12 -3.43 -7.94
CA ARG A 8 5.29 -2.24 -8.16
C ARG A 8 6.05 -0.97 -7.83
N THR A 9 6.05 -0.05 -8.79
CA THR A 9 6.61 1.29 -8.60
C THR A 9 5.86 2.33 -9.44
N HIS A 10 6.05 3.60 -9.12
CA HIS A 10 5.57 4.75 -9.89
C HIS A 10 6.72 5.67 -10.32
N ILE A 11 7.96 5.31 -9.98
CA ILE A 11 9.20 6.04 -10.28
C ILE A 11 10.34 5.03 -10.46
N TRP A 12 11.39 5.43 -11.14
CA TRP A 12 12.61 4.63 -11.26
C TRP A 12 13.84 5.51 -10.98
N ASP A 13 14.57 5.18 -9.92
CA ASP A 13 15.84 5.79 -9.56
C ASP A 13 16.77 4.74 -8.91
N ASP A 14 17.98 5.15 -8.51
CA ASP A 14 18.98 4.25 -7.93
C ASP A 14 18.46 3.46 -6.71
N PHE A 15 17.59 4.06 -5.90
CA PHE A 15 17.02 3.38 -4.74
C PHE A 15 16.08 2.26 -5.20
N ILE A 16 15.15 2.57 -6.10
CA ILE A 16 14.22 1.59 -6.66
C ILE A 16 14.97 0.45 -7.36
N GLN A 17 16.03 0.77 -8.11
CA GLN A 17 16.86 -0.23 -8.76
C GLN A 17 17.55 -1.15 -7.74
N ARG A 18 18.12 -0.62 -6.65
CA ARG A 18 18.69 -1.44 -5.56
C ARG A 18 17.63 -2.37 -4.94
N GLN A 19 16.43 -1.86 -4.71
CA GLN A 19 15.32 -2.66 -4.19
C GLN A 19 14.92 -3.79 -5.15
N PHE A 20 14.82 -3.50 -6.46
CA PHE A 20 14.54 -4.51 -7.48
C PHE A 20 15.63 -5.58 -7.54
N LEU A 21 16.91 -5.19 -7.44
CA LEU A 21 18.05 -6.11 -7.48
C LEU A 21 18.12 -7.01 -6.24
N ARG A 22 17.51 -6.62 -5.11
CA ARG A 22 17.39 -7.46 -3.90
C ARG A 22 16.40 -8.61 -4.05
N LEU A 23 15.44 -8.52 -4.96
CA LEU A 23 14.47 -9.59 -5.16
C LEU A 23 15.18 -10.90 -5.52
N PRO A 24 14.69 -12.06 -5.03
CA PRO A 24 15.28 -13.35 -5.35
C PRO A 24 15.27 -13.56 -6.87
N LYS A 25 16.45 -13.69 -7.49
CA LYS A 25 16.62 -13.86 -8.94
C LYS A 25 16.60 -15.32 -9.40
N ASN A 26 16.50 -16.25 -8.46
CA ASN A 26 16.51 -17.67 -8.77
C ASN A 26 15.13 -18.14 -9.24
N THR A 27 15.14 -19.13 -10.13
CA THR A 27 13.96 -19.93 -10.47
C THR A 27 13.37 -20.55 -9.19
N PRO A 28 12.04 -20.63 -9.03
CA PRO A 28 11.06 -20.82 -10.12
C PRO A 28 10.18 -19.60 -10.47
N TYR A 29 10.69 -18.36 -10.36
CA TYR A 29 9.88 -17.15 -10.57
C TYR A 29 10.30 -16.31 -11.75
N ASP A 30 9.30 -15.77 -12.45
CA ASP A 30 9.48 -14.60 -13.30
C ASP A 30 9.36 -13.33 -12.45
N ILE A 31 10.02 -12.26 -12.89
CA ILE A 31 9.93 -10.95 -12.24
C ILE A 31 9.60 -9.91 -13.30
N ALA A 32 8.57 -9.12 -13.04
CA ALA A 32 8.19 -8.00 -13.89
C ALA A 32 8.09 -6.73 -13.05
N ILE A 33 8.62 -5.63 -13.58
CA ILE A 33 8.37 -4.30 -13.06
C ILE A 33 6.99 -3.88 -13.54
N LEU A 34 6.11 -3.53 -12.59
CA LEU A 34 4.75 -3.08 -12.87
C LEU A 34 4.64 -1.60 -12.53
N ALA A 35 4.77 -0.76 -13.56
CA ALA A 35 4.86 0.67 -13.44
C ALA A 35 3.49 1.35 -13.48
N ASN A 36 3.18 2.05 -12.38
CA ASN A 36 2.00 2.86 -12.22
C ASN A 36 2.18 4.23 -12.88
N ASN A 37 1.54 4.41 -14.04
CA ASN A 37 1.50 5.69 -14.76
C ASN A 37 0.12 6.37 -14.69
N THR A 38 -0.59 6.26 -13.56
CA THR A 38 -1.88 6.95 -13.38
C THR A 38 -1.76 8.41 -12.94
N ASP A 39 -0.61 8.83 -12.39
CA ASP A 39 -0.37 10.20 -11.88
C ASP A 39 1.05 10.72 -12.24
N GLY A 40 1.64 10.18 -13.31
CA GLY A 40 3.00 10.50 -13.74
C GLY A 40 3.56 9.50 -14.73
N LEU A 41 4.76 9.76 -15.24
CA LEU A 41 5.46 8.86 -16.17
C LEU A 41 6.63 8.19 -15.45
N CYS A 42 6.54 6.87 -15.28
CA CYS A 42 7.66 5.99 -15.04
C CYS A 42 8.01 5.32 -16.39
N PRO A 43 9.10 5.77 -17.06
CA PRO A 43 9.47 5.22 -18.36
C PRO A 43 9.96 3.77 -18.22
N PRO A 44 9.87 2.96 -19.31
CA PRO A 44 10.47 1.64 -19.33
C PRO A 44 11.96 1.70 -19.00
N VAL A 45 12.43 0.66 -18.33
CA VAL A 45 13.84 0.47 -18.02
C VAL A 45 14.37 -0.60 -18.96
N GLU A 46 15.41 -0.27 -19.71
CA GLU A 46 16.07 -1.23 -20.60
C GLU A 46 16.54 -2.46 -19.80
N ASP A 47 16.59 -3.61 -20.47
CA ASP A 47 17.06 -4.89 -19.92
C ASP A 47 16.19 -5.56 -18.83
N PHE A 48 15.06 -4.96 -18.42
CA PHE A 48 14.13 -5.60 -17.46
C PHE A 48 12.73 -5.84 -18.04
N PRO A 49 12.06 -6.96 -17.70
CA PRO A 49 10.66 -7.14 -18.01
C PRO A 49 9.83 -6.04 -17.34
N PHE A 50 9.15 -5.24 -18.14
CA PHE A 50 8.51 -4.01 -17.69
C PHE A 50 7.11 -3.87 -18.31
N VAL A 51 6.11 -3.63 -17.47
CA VAL A 51 4.72 -3.42 -17.88
C VAL A 51 4.25 -2.08 -17.33
N ILE A 52 3.79 -1.22 -18.22
CA ILE A 52 3.15 0.05 -17.88
C ILE A 52 1.64 -0.14 -17.88
N PHE A 53 0.97 0.50 -16.94
CA PHE A 53 -0.47 0.67 -17.00
C PHE A 53 -0.86 2.11 -16.68
N THR A 54 -1.95 2.56 -17.28
CA THR A 54 -2.51 3.91 -17.13
C THR A 54 -3.89 3.85 -16.50
N LEU A 55 -4.47 5.02 -16.21
CA LEU A 55 -5.85 5.11 -15.74
C LEU A 55 -6.82 4.53 -16.79
N ASP A 56 -6.59 4.85 -18.06
CA ASP A 56 -7.44 4.41 -19.16
C ASP A 56 -7.45 2.89 -19.31
N ASP A 57 -6.30 2.24 -19.11
CA ASP A 57 -6.20 0.78 -19.10
C ASP A 57 -7.11 0.15 -18.03
N LEU A 58 -7.08 0.67 -16.80
CA LEU A 58 -7.90 0.18 -15.70
C LEU A 58 -9.39 0.44 -15.93
N LEU A 59 -9.74 1.60 -16.50
CA LEU A 59 -11.13 1.92 -16.84
C LEU A 59 -11.66 1.03 -17.98
N LYS A 60 -10.83 0.69 -18.96
CA LYS A 60 -11.16 -0.26 -20.05
C LYS A 60 -11.42 -1.67 -19.54
N MET A 61 -10.78 -2.07 -18.44
CA MET A 61 -11.13 -3.30 -17.72
C MET A 61 -12.50 -3.23 -17.03
N GLY A 62 -13.16 -2.06 -16.99
CA GLY A 62 -14.43 -1.88 -16.31
C GLY A 62 -14.31 -1.64 -14.81
N LEU A 63 -13.11 -1.32 -14.32
CA LEU A 63 -12.89 -0.94 -12.93
C LEU A 63 -13.33 0.52 -12.69
N GLU A 64 -13.75 0.81 -11.47
CA GLU A 64 -14.14 2.16 -11.06
C GLU A 64 -12.96 2.91 -10.45
N ALA A 65 -12.86 4.22 -10.68
CA ALA A 65 -11.75 5.02 -10.17
C ALA A 65 -11.79 5.21 -8.64
N GLY A 66 -12.98 5.16 -8.06
CA GLY A 66 -13.20 5.48 -6.65
C GLY A 66 -13.16 6.99 -6.38
N PRO A 67 -13.15 7.40 -5.10
CA PRO A 67 -13.32 8.80 -4.70
C PRO A 67 -12.03 9.62 -4.76
N GLU A 68 -10.87 8.98 -4.77
CA GLU A 68 -9.56 9.64 -4.72
C GLU A 68 -9.00 9.92 -6.10
N LYS A 69 -8.20 10.99 -6.22
CA LYS A 69 -7.50 11.32 -7.47
C LYS A 69 -6.48 10.25 -7.86
N ASN A 70 -5.88 9.58 -6.87
CA ASN A 70 -4.94 8.49 -7.08
C ASN A 70 -5.65 7.14 -6.96
N ILE A 71 -6.15 6.65 -8.10
CA ILE A 71 -6.89 5.39 -8.21
C ILE A 71 -6.11 4.19 -7.64
N VAL A 72 -4.80 4.13 -7.86
CA VAL A 72 -3.95 3.00 -7.46
C VAL A 72 -3.62 3.03 -5.98
N TRP A 73 -3.49 4.22 -5.39
CA TRP A 73 -3.32 4.34 -3.95
C TRP A 73 -4.55 3.80 -3.20
N TRP A 74 -5.76 4.13 -3.68
CA TRP A 74 -6.99 3.62 -3.08
C TRP A 74 -7.27 2.14 -3.41
N ASN A 75 -6.84 1.71 -4.59
CA ASN A 75 -7.08 0.38 -5.16
C ASN A 75 -5.76 -0.33 -5.50
N ALA A 76 -4.95 -0.61 -4.48
CA ALA A 76 -3.64 -1.25 -4.65
C ALA A 76 -3.72 -2.65 -5.27
N ASP A 77 -4.91 -3.27 -5.29
CA ASP A 77 -5.21 -4.54 -5.94
C ASP A 77 -5.40 -4.43 -7.47
N TYR A 78 -5.66 -3.25 -8.03
CA TYR A 78 -5.93 -3.11 -9.48
C TYR A 78 -4.77 -3.53 -10.40
N PRO A 79 -3.51 -3.18 -10.11
CA PRO A 79 -2.39 -3.56 -10.97
C PRO A 79 -2.25 -5.08 -11.10
N LEU A 80 -2.63 -5.83 -10.05
CA LEU A 80 -2.67 -7.29 -10.06
C LEU A 80 -3.59 -7.83 -11.16
N TYR A 81 -4.82 -7.30 -11.25
CA TYR A 81 -5.78 -7.73 -12.25
C TYR A 81 -5.32 -7.36 -13.66
N TYR A 82 -4.75 -6.16 -13.82
CA TYR A 82 -4.26 -5.70 -15.11
C TYR A 82 -3.17 -6.64 -15.64
N TYR A 83 -2.16 -6.93 -14.83
CA TYR A 83 -1.10 -7.85 -15.24
C TYR A 83 -1.64 -9.26 -15.55
N ALA A 84 -2.51 -9.81 -14.70
CA ALA A 84 -3.11 -11.13 -14.92
C ALA A 84 -4.00 -11.20 -16.17
N SER A 85 -4.55 -10.07 -16.63
CA SER A 85 -5.32 -10.01 -17.88
C SER A 85 -4.44 -10.10 -19.12
N LEU A 86 -3.19 -9.62 -19.04
CA LEU A 86 -2.20 -9.70 -20.11
C LEU A 86 -1.46 -11.03 -20.13
N PHE A 87 -1.17 -11.58 -18.94
CA PHE A 87 -0.36 -12.79 -18.77
C PHE A 87 -1.08 -13.79 -17.86
N PRO A 88 -2.12 -14.50 -18.34
CA PRO A 88 -3.00 -15.33 -17.51
C PRO A 88 -2.40 -16.69 -17.10
N ASP A 89 -1.20 -17.03 -17.56
CA ASP A 89 -0.62 -18.38 -17.46
C ASP A 89 0.14 -18.66 -16.15
N TYR A 90 0.16 -17.70 -15.22
CA TYR A 90 0.74 -17.90 -13.89
C TYR A 90 -0.27 -18.54 -12.93
N ASP A 91 0.23 -19.44 -12.08
CA ASP A 91 -0.51 -20.06 -10.98
C ASP A 91 -0.62 -19.11 -9.79
N TYR A 92 0.44 -18.32 -9.55
CA TYR A 92 0.50 -17.32 -8.47
C TYR A 92 1.10 -15.99 -8.95
N TYR A 93 0.53 -14.90 -8.43
CA TYR A 93 0.95 -13.53 -8.66
C TYR A 93 1.33 -12.90 -7.32
N ILE A 94 2.53 -12.35 -7.24
CA ILE A 94 3.09 -11.82 -6.00
C ILE A 94 3.19 -10.31 -6.14
N LEU A 95 2.39 -9.57 -5.39
CA LEU A 95 2.53 -8.13 -5.28
C LEU A 95 3.71 -7.81 -4.36
N CYS A 96 4.60 -6.92 -4.79
CA CYS A 96 5.70 -6.42 -3.98
C CYS A 96 5.92 -4.94 -4.29
N GLU A 97 5.60 -4.05 -3.35
CA GLU A 97 5.89 -2.62 -3.48
C GLU A 97 7.40 -2.35 -3.39
N TYR A 98 7.84 -1.28 -4.05
CA TYR A 98 9.27 -1.00 -4.23
C TYR A 98 10.05 -0.81 -2.92
N ASP A 99 9.37 -0.45 -1.84
CA ASP A 99 9.91 -0.22 -0.50
C ASP A 99 9.70 -1.42 0.43
N VAL A 100 9.37 -2.59 -0.10
CA VAL A 100 9.39 -3.86 0.63
C VAL A 100 10.78 -4.51 0.54
N VAL A 101 11.24 -5.08 1.64
CA VAL A 101 12.34 -6.06 1.65
C VAL A 101 11.84 -7.41 2.16
N ILE A 102 12.26 -8.48 1.47
CA ILE A 102 11.89 -9.87 1.74
C ILE A 102 13.18 -10.64 2.01
N ASN A 103 13.30 -11.25 3.19
CA ASN A 103 14.44 -12.08 3.60
C ASN A 103 14.06 -13.56 3.80
N CYS A 104 12.82 -13.95 3.48
CA CYS A 104 12.39 -15.34 3.60
C CYS A 104 12.69 -16.16 2.34
N ASP A 105 12.64 -17.48 2.52
CA ASP A 105 12.70 -18.45 1.43
C ASP A 105 11.35 -18.47 0.71
N LEU A 106 11.25 -17.67 -0.35
CA LEU A 106 10.04 -17.59 -1.15
C LEU A 106 9.68 -18.95 -1.79
N GLU A 107 10.67 -19.81 -2.09
CA GLU A 107 10.46 -21.11 -2.73
C GLU A 107 9.67 -22.03 -1.82
N GLN A 108 10.11 -22.12 -0.57
CA GLN A 108 9.39 -22.89 0.45
C GLN A 108 7.98 -22.36 0.69
N ILE A 109 7.79 -21.04 0.66
CA ILE A 109 6.46 -20.45 0.82
C ILE A 109 5.56 -20.92 -0.32
N ILE A 110 5.97 -20.73 -1.58
CA ILE A 110 5.09 -21.05 -2.71
C ILE A 110 4.84 -22.56 -2.81
N LEU A 111 5.83 -23.42 -2.54
CA LEU A 111 5.62 -24.87 -2.45
C LEU A 111 4.59 -25.22 -1.36
N SER A 112 4.67 -24.57 -0.19
CA SER A 112 3.68 -24.70 0.88
C SER A 112 2.29 -24.23 0.43
N LEU A 113 2.18 -23.11 -0.28
CA LEU A 113 0.88 -22.62 -0.78
C LEU A 113 0.25 -23.56 -1.80
N HIS A 114 1.07 -24.09 -2.71
CA HIS A 114 0.60 -25.02 -3.72
C HIS A 114 0.12 -26.33 -3.11
N SER A 115 0.89 -26.88 -2.16
CA SER A 115 0.55 -28.13 -1.49
C SER A 115 -0.64 -27.99 -0.52
N GLY A 116 -0.77 -26.85 0.15
CA GLY A 116 -1.85 -26.54 1.09
C GLY A 116 -3.06 -25.85 0.47
N GLU A 117 -3.13 -25.77 -0.87
CA GLU A 117 -4.20 -25.11 -1.65
C GLU A 117 -4.55 -23.71 -1.14
N LYS A 118 -3.53 -22.94 -0.73
CA LYS A 118 -3.70 -21.57 -0.24
C LYS A 118 -3.87 -20.61 -1.42
N ASP A 119 -4.87 -19.75 -1.30
CA ASP A 119 -5.29 -18.81 -2.33
C ASP A 119 -4.72 -17.40 -2.14
N ILE A 120 -4.51 -16.98 -0.88
CA ILE A 120 -3.98 -15.67 -0.52
C ILE A 120 -3.00 -15.78 0.65
N VAL A 121 -1.86 -15.11 0.55
CA VAL A 121 -0.99 -14.79 1.69
C VAL A 121 -0.89 -13.28 1.82
N ALA A 122 -1.31 -12.75 2.96
CA ALA A 122 -1.20 -11.34 3.30
C ALA A 122 -1.21 -11.18 4.83
N ILE A 123 -1.03 -9.95 5.34
CA ILE A 123 -1.17 -9.71 6.77
C ILE A 123 -2.58 -9.16 7.07
N THR A 124 -3.38 -9.91 7.82
CA THR A 124 -4.66 -9.40 8.32
C THR A 124 -4.42 -8.72 9.66
N SER A 125 -4.63 -7.40 9.69
CA SER A 125 -4.43 -6.58 10.88
C SER A 125 -5.39 -7.02 11.99
N ARG A 126 -4.85 -7.27 13.18
CA ARG A 126 -5.63 -7.45 14.41
C ARG A 126 -5.99 -6.15 15.13
N SER A 127 -5.43 -5.02 14.68
CA SER A 127 -5.75 -3.71 15.25
C SER A 127 -7.24 -3.39 15.13
N PRO A 128 -7.82 -2.66 16.09
CA PRO A 128 -9.25 -2.32 16.08
C PRO A 128 -9.70 -1.67 14.76
N LEU A 129 -10.95 -1.93 14.36
CA LEU A 129 -11.55 -1.35 13.16
C LEU A 129 -11.82 0.15 13.35
N GLU A 130 -12.09 0.56 14.58
CA GLU A 130 -12.38 1.94 14.99
C GLU A 130 -11.20 2.89 14.70
N GLU A 131 -9.98 2.35 14.71
CA GLU A 131 -8.76 3.09 14.40
C GLU A 131 -8.45 3.13 12.90
N CYS A 132 -9.20 2.41 12.06
CA CYS A 132 -9.02 2.42 10.63
C CYS A 132 -9.56 3.71 10.01
N VAL A 133 -8.65 4.54 9.51
CA VAL A 133 -8.99 5.80 8.83
C VAL A 133 -9.89 5.62 7.61
N TYR A 134 -9.90 4.42 7.02
CA TYR A 134 -10.69 4.08 5.84
C TYR A 134 -12.04 3.44 6.15
N ILE A 135 -12.41 3.22 7.43
CA ILE A 135 -13.62 2.45 7.79
C ILE A 135 -14.89 2.98 7.12
N ARG A 136 -15.00 4.30 6.97
CA ARG A 136 -16.13 4.97 6.30
C ARG A 136 -16.29 4.59 4.83
N SER A 137 -15.21 4.17 4.17
CA SER A 137 -15.26 3.72 2.78
C SER A 137 -16.03 2.40 2.60
N ALA A 138 -16.18 1.62 3.66
CA ALA A 138 -16.93 0.35 3.66
C ALA A 138 -18.39 0.52 4.11
N GLU A 139 -18.78 1.68 4.64
CA GLU A 139 -20.15 1.93 5.11
C GLU A 139 -21.16 1.80 3.97
N GLY A 140 -22.22 1.02 4.19
CA GLY A 140 -23.23 0.74 3.17
C GLY A 140 -22.78 -0.23 2.06
N VAL A 141 -21.53 -0.69 2.10
CA VAL A 141 -21.01 -1.73 1.21
C VAL A 141 -20.93 -3.07 1.94
N TYR A 142 -20.42 -3.05 3.18
CA TYR A 142 -20.25 -4.21 4.04
C TYR A 142 -20.92 -3.99 5.41
N LEU A 143 -21.35 -5.09 6.03
CA LEU A 143 -21.73 -5.10 7.45
C LEU A 143 -20.47 -4.98 8.30
N TYR A 144 -20.54 -4.18 9.36
CA TYR A 144 -19.37 -3.80 10.18
C TYR A 144 -18.61 -5.02 10.72
N GLU A 145 -19.33 -6.02 11.22
CA GLU A 145 -18.82 -7.26 11.79
C GLU A 145 -18.05 -8.15 10.78
N ASN A 146 -18.31 -7.95 9.49
CA ASN A 146 -17.69 -8.72 8.42
C ASN A 146 -16.41 -8.07 7.88
N ILE A 147 -16.16 -6.80 8.22
CA ILE A 147 -15.01 -6.07 7.69
C ILE A 147 -13.71 -6.66 8.23
N LYS A 148 -12.80 -7.01 7.33
CA LYS A 148 -11.44 -7.47 7.64
C LYS A 148 -10.42 -6.51 7.04
N LYS A 149 -9.50 -6.01 7.89
CA LYS A 149 -8.36 -5.20 7.47
C LYS A 149 -7.23 -6.10 7.00
N THR A 150 -6.86 -5.97 5.73
CA THR A 150 -5.70 -6.66 5.16
C THR A 150 -4.72 -5.64 4.64
N TYR A 151 -3.47 -5.76 5.09
CA TYR A 151 -2.37 -4.95 4.62
C TYR A 151 -1.52 -5.81 3.68
N PHE A 152 -1.18 -5.30 2.50
CA PHE A 152 -0.57 -6.10 1.44
C PHE A 152 0.41 -5.36 0.51
N PRO A 153 1.35 -4.52 1.01
CA PRO A 153 2.50 -4.10 0.21
C PRO A 153 3.29 -5.29 -0.35
N PHE A 154 3.27 -6.40 0.38
CA PHE A 154 3.69 -7.72 -0.06
C PHE A 154 2.54 -8.70 0.18
N ALA A 155 2.14 -9.41 -0.88
CA ALA A 155 1.14 -10.46 -0.78
C ALA A 155 1.21 -11.41 -1.99
N ILE A 156 0.77 -12.64 -1.77
CA ILE A 156 0.75 -13.70 -2.78
C ILE A 156 -0.72 -14.05 -3.07
N PHE A 157 -1.07 -14.13 -4.35
CA PHE A 157 -2.42 -14.42 -4.81
C PHE A 157 -2.39 -15.58 -5.81
N SER A 158 -3.17 -16.63 -5.58
CA SER A 158 -3.44 -17.64 -6.59
C SER A 158 -4.21 -17.04 -7.77
N LYS A 159 -4.08 -17.63 -8.96
CA LYS A 159 -4.89 -17.27 -10.13
C LYS A 159 -6.39 -17.24 -9.81
N LYS A 160 -6.85 -18.17 -8.97
CA LYS A 160 -8.24 -18.26 -8.49
C LYS A 160 -8.63 -17.04 -7.66
N SER A 161 -7.79 -16.58 -6.73
CA SER A 161 -8.11 -15.39 -5.92
C SER A 161 -8.07 -14.11 -6.73
N VAL A 162 -7.12 -13.98 -7.67
CA VAL A 162 -7.07 -12.84 -8.62
C VAL A 162 -8.38 -12.74 -9.40
N ALA A 163 -8.81 -13.84 -10.02
CA ALA A 163 -10.06 -13.87 -10.79
C ALA A 163 -11.29 -13.57 -9.93
N PHE A 164 -11.36 -14.13 -8.71
CA PHE A 164 -12.45 -13.88 -7.78
C PHE A 164 -12.53 -12.40 -7.39
N LEU A 165 -11.43 -11.83 -6.90
CA LEU A 165 -11.38 -10.45 -6.43
C LEU A 165 -11.65 -9.45 -7.58
N TYR A 166 -11.15 -9.72 -8.78
CA TYR A 166 -11.46 -8.91 -9.96
C TYR A 166 -12.97 -8.91 -10.27
N ASN A 167 -13.60 -10.08 -10.31
CA ASN A 167 -15.05 -10.18 -10.52
C ASN A 167 -15.86 -9.46 -9.43
N LYS A 168 -15.37 -9.47 -8.19
CA LYS A 168 -15.97 -8.70 -7.09
C LYS A 168 -15.86 -7.20 -7.32
N ARG A 169 -14.70 -6.70 -7.76
CA ARG A 169 -14.55 -5.29 -8.16
C ARG A 169 -15.52 -4.91 -9.26
N LEU A 170 -15.68 -5.73 -10.31
CA LEU A 170 -16.66 -5.47 -11.38
C LEU A 170 -18.11 -5.44 -10.86
N SER A 171 -18.47 -6.34 -9.95
CA SER A 171 -19.80 -6.34 -9.31
C SER A 171 -20.04 -5.06 -8.50
N LEU A 172 -19.04 -4.62 -7.72
CA LEU A 172 -19.12 -3.37 -6.96
C LEU A 172 -19.17 -2.16 -7.90
N THR A 173 -18.36 -2.14 -8.98
CA THR A 173 -18.40 -1.07 -9.99
C THR A 173 -19.82 -0.90 -10.52
N LYS A 174 -20.48 -2.00 -10.88
CA LYS A 174 -21.88 -1.97 -11.34
C LYS A 174 -22.80 -1.36 -10.29
N LYS A 175 -22.74 -1.82 -9.03
CA LYS A 175 -23.57 -1.29 -7.94
C LYS A 175 -23.30 0.20 -7.67
N TYR A 176 -22.04 0.62 -7.75
CA TYR A 176 -21.63 2.00 -7.52
C TYR A 176 -22.15 2.94 -8.62
N ARG A 177 -21.99 2.55 -9.89
CA ARG A 177 -22.54 3.30 -11.04
C ARG A 177 -24.07 3.37 -11.03
N GLU A 178 -24.72 2.31 -10.58
CA GLU A 178 -26.18 2.25 -10.36
C GLU A 178 -26.62 2.98 -9.07
N LYS A 179 -25.70 3.58 -8.31
CA LYS A 179 -25.95 4.27 -7.03
C LYS A 179 -26.59 3.40 -5.94
N LYS A 180 -26.46 2.07 -6.04
CA LYS A 180 -26.90 1.10 -5.02
C LYS A 180 -25.97 1.07 -3.81
N ILE A 181 -24.71 1.46 -4.00
CA ILE A 181 -23.77 1.79 -2.94
C ILE A 181 -23.26 3.22 -3.18
N GLN A 182 -23.00 3.96 -2.11
CA GLN A 182 -22.53 5.36 -2.18
C GLN A 182 -21.03 5.48 -1.92
N ASN A 183 -20.45 4.52 -1.21
CA ASN A 183 -19.03 4.49 -0.89
C ASN A 183 -18.31 3.46 -1.74
N TRP A 184 -17.03 3.72 -2.00
CA TRP A 184 -16.13 2.79 -2.68
C TRP A 184 -15.11 2.25 -1.68
N PRO A 185 -15.10 0.95 -1.37
CA PRO A 185 -14.25 0.42 -0.31
C PRO A 185 -12.77 0.53 -0.66
N HIS A 186 -11.99 1.05 0.28
CA HIS A 186 -10.54 1.05 0.20
C HIS A 186 -10.00 -0.38 0.10
N CYS A 187 -8.92 -0.58 -0.64
CA CYS A 187 -8.39 -1.91 -0.93
C CYS A 187 -8.06 -2.73 0.33
N GLU A 188 -7.57 -2.10 1.39
CA GLU A 188 -7.29 -2.75 2.68
C GLU A 188 -8.55 -3.32 3.37
N LEU A 189 -9.73 -2.76 3.09
CA LEU A 189 -11.00 -3.27 3.61
C LEU A 189 -11.68 -4.19 2.61
N PHE A 190 -11.37 -4.08 1.32
CA PHE A 190 -11.94 -4.88 0.26
C PHE A 190 -11.38 -6.30 0.25
N VAL A 191 -10.05 -6.46 0.11
CA VAL A 191 -9.41 -7.76 -0.15
C VAL A 191 -9.70 -8.75 0.97
N GLY A 192 -9.48 -8.35 2.22
CA GLY A 192 -9.72 -9.21 3.38
C GLY A 192 -11.19 -9.58 3.56
N THR A 193 -12.09 -8.62 3.37
CA THR A 193 -13.54 -8.82 3.57
C THR A 193 -14.11 -9.76 2.51
N GLU A 194 -13.78 -9.55 1.24
CA GLU A 194 -14.25 -10.44 0.16
C GLU A 194 -13.63 -11.83 0.27
N ALA A 195 -12.35 -11.94 0.66
CA ALA A 195 -11.71 -13.24 0.89
C ALA A 195 -12.39 -14.00 2.03
N ALA A 196 -12.67 -13.34 3.16
CA ALA A 196 -13.34 -13.96 4.31
C ALA A 196 -14.81 -14.35 4.02
N ALA A 197 -15.47 -13.64 3.10
CA ALA A 197 -16.83 -13.95 2.65
C ALA A 197 -16.87 -15.01 1.51
N SER A 198 -15.75 -15.69 1.24
CA SER A 198 -15.59 -16.63 0.13
C SER A 198 -15.05 -17.98 0.60
N ASN A 199 -14.90 -18.92 -0.33
CA ASN A 199 -14.22 -20.20 -0.09
C ASN A 199 -12.71 -20.14 -0.38
N LEU A 200 -12.12 -18.94 -0.45
CA LEU A 200 -10.69 -18.77 -0.64
C LEU A 200 -9.94 -19.12 0.66
N GLN A 201 -8.86 -19.86 0.52
CA GLN A 201 -7.99 -20.21 1.65
C GLN A 201 -6.96 -19.10 1.89
N VAL A 202 -7.08 -18.39 3.00
CA VAL A 202 -6.15 -17.31 3.38
C VAL A 202 -5.15 -17.82 4.42
N ALA A 203 -3.86 -17.53 4.22
CA ALA A 203 -2.81 -17.74 5.21
C ALA A 203 -2.24 -16.39 5.65
N GLN A 204 -1.83 -16.28 6.91
CA GLN A 204 -1.18 -15.09 7.42
C GLN A 204 0.28 -15.06 6.97
N LEU A 205 0.78 -13.88 6.60
CA LEU A 205 2.19 -13.69 6.27
C LEU A 205 3.13 -14.16 7.39
N THR A 206 2.71 -13.98 8.64
CA THR A 206 3.46 -14.39 9.85
C THR A 206 3.60 -15.90 10.03
N GLU A 207 2.83 -16.72 9.30
CA GLU A 207 3.04 -18.17 9.28
C GLU A 207 4.36 -18.56 8.58
N TYR A 208 4.91 -17.65 7.77
CA TYR A 208 6.09 -17.88 6.92
C TYR A 208 7.32 -17.06 7.33
N GLY A 209 7.24 -16.32 8.44
CA GLY A 209 8.38 -15.58 9.00
C GLY A 209 7.98 -14.35 9.80
N LYS A 210 8.96 -13.73 10.46
CA LYS A 210 8.73 -12.53 11.29
C LYS A 210 8.40 -11.32 10.43
N ALA A 211 7.42 -10.55 10.89
CA ALA A 211 6.91 -9.36 10.20
C ALA A 211 6.78 -8.18 11.18
N ASP A 212 7.67 -8.08 12.18
CA ASP A 212 7.58 -7.08 13.25
C ASP A 212 7.77 -5.65 12.73
N PHE A 213 8.46 -5.53 11.59
CA PHE A 213 8.70 -4.28 10.87
C PHE A 213 7.86 -4.17 9.59
N PHE A 214 6.76 -4.92 9.48
CA PHE A 214 5.88 -4.88 8.32
C PHE A 214 4.62 -4.07 8.64
N SER A 215 4.69 -2.76 8.42
CA SER A 215 3.61 -1.83 8.78
C SER A 215 3.56 -0.65 7.82
N HIS A 216 2.56 0.22 7.91
CA HIS A 216 2.55 1.47 7.15
C HIS A 216 3.54 2.51 7.70
N TYR A 217 3.78 2.48 9.02
CA TYR A 217 4.65 3.41 9.73
C TYR A 217 5.02 2.78 11.09
N PRO A 218 6.27 2.92 11.59
CA PRO A 218 7.36 3.75 11.09
C PRO A 218 8.18 3.14 9.94
N PRO A 219 8.81 3.96 9.07
CA PRO A 219 9.75 3.47 8.07
C PRO A 219 11.03 2.94 8.71
N VAL A 220 11.72 2.07 7.98
CA VAL A 220 13.07 1.59 8.25
C VAL A 220 14.02 2.26 7.25
N LEU A 221 15.17 2.71 7.74
CA LEU A 221 16.23 3.24 6.90
C LEU A 221 16.98 2.08 6.20
N GLU A 222 17.25 2.17 4.90
CA GLU A 222 17.91 1.11 4.10
C GLU A 222 19.22 0.63 4.74
N GLU A 223 20.00 1.54 5.31
CA GLU A 223 21.26 1.29 6.00
C GLU A 223 21.10 0.42 7.27
N CYS A 224 19.89 0.25 7.79
CA CYS A 224 19.60 -0.60 8.94
C CYS A 224 19.30 -2.07 8.59
N LEU A 225 19.13 -2.41 7.30
CA LEU A 225 18.82 -3.77 6.87
C LEU A 225 19.77 -4.85 7.40
N PRO A 226 21.11 -4.65 7.49
CA PRO A 226 22.02 -5.65 8.04
C PRO A 226 21.71 -6.07 9.49
N TYR A 227 20.99 -5.25 10.25
CA TYR A 227 20.59 -5.52 11.63
C TYR A 227 19.19 -6.16 11.75
N LEU A 228 18.51 -6.37 10.62
CA LEU A 228 17.13 -6.88 10.54
C LEU A 228 17.04 -8.17 9.73
N MET A 229 18.15 -8.91 9.63
CA MET A 229 18.21 -10.16 8.87
C MET A 229 17.33 -11.27 9.44
N ASP A 230 16.90 -11.16 10.71
CA ASP A 230 15.97 -12.09 11.33
C ASP A 230 14.50 -11.80 10.99
N GLN A 231 14.21 -10.64 10.38
CA GLN A 231 12.89 -10.25 9.91
C GLN A 231 12.69 -10.76 8.48
N ALA A 232 11.64 -11.54 8.26
CA ALA A 232 11.30 -12.06 6.93
C ALA A 232 10.73 -10.96 6.03
N TYR A 233 9.99 -10.02 6.61
CA TYR A 233 9.29 -8.96 5.87
C TYR A 233 9.50 -7.62 6.54
N ILE A 234 9.94 -6.63 5.77
CA ILE A 234 10.22 -5.27 6.26
C ILE A 234 9.55 -4.28 5.33
N HIS A 235 8.72 -3.40 5.88
CA HIS A 235 8.06 -2.35 5.12
C HIS A 235 7.64 -1.17 6.03
N PRO A 236 7.81 0.09 5.57
CA PRO A 236 8.53 0.49 4.36
C PRO A 236 10.03 0.66 4.65
N VAL A 237 10.89 0.20 3.72
CA VAL A 237 12.33 0.44 3.70
C VAL A 237 12.61 1.60 2.77
N LEU A 238 13.31 2.63 3.24
CA LEU A 238 13.51 3.88 2.51
C LEU A 238 14.96 4.34 2.56
N ASP A 239 15.45 4.96 1.48
CA ASP A 239 16.70 5.71 1.51
C ASP A 239 16.62 6.92 2.47
N SER A 240 17.78 7.48 2.80
CA SER A 240 17.91 8.64 3.68
C SER A 240 16.95 9.80 3.34
N LYS A 241 16.73 10.11 2.05
CA LYS A 241 15.89 11.25 1.63
C LYS A 241 14.41 10.94 1.87
N ARG A 242 13.93 9.78 1.40
CA ARG A 242 12.55 9.33 1.55
C ARG A 242 12.20 9.08 3.02
N PHE A 243 13.11 8.49 3.77
CA PHE A 243 12.98 8.26 5.21
C PHE A 243 12.73 9.55 5.98
N LEU A 244 13.53 10.60 5.71
CA LEU A 244 13.34 11.93 6.32
C LEU A 244 11.99 12.54 5.94
N LEU A 245 11.62 12.50 4.66
CA LEU A 245 10.34 13.04 4.19
C LEU A 245 9.15 12.33 4.84
N SER A 246 9.19 11.00 4.93
CA SER A 246 8.18 10.18 5.59
C SER A 246 8.11 10.51 7.08
N THR A 247 9.25 10.55 7.77
CA THR A 247 9.33 10.88 9.21
C THR A 247 8.74 12.27 9.49
N ILE A 248 9.05 13.28 8.67
CA ILE A 248 8.47 14.63 8.80
C ILE A 248 6.96 14.61 8.51
N HIS A 249 6.53 13.87 7.50
CA HIS A 249 5.12 13.76 7.14
C HIS A 249 4.26 13.19 8.27
N TYR A 250 4.69 12.09 8.91
CA TYR A 250 3.90 11.44 9.96
C TYR A 250 4.15 12.04 11.35
N GLU A 251 5.38 12.43 11.69
CA GLU A 251 5.75 12.84 13.04
C GLU A 251 6.06 14.34 13.24
N GLY A 252 6.16 15.13 12.17
CA GLY A 252 6.71 16.51 12.19
C GLY A 252 5.88 17.59 12.90
N ARG A 253 5.36 17.30 14.09
CA ARG A 253 4.56 18.24 14.88
C ARG A 253 5.50 19.18 15.64
N PRO A 254 5.16 20.48 15.77
CA PRO A 254 6.03 21.46 16.43
C PRO A 254 6.50 21.00 17.81
N GLU A 255 5.59 20.43 18.62
CA GLU A 255 5.87 19.96 19.97
C GLU A 255 6.89 18.82 20.01
N ARG A 256 6.88 17.93 19.00
CA ARG A 256 7.85 16.84 18.90
C ARG A 256 9.21 17.36 18.45
N PHE A 257 9.23 18.34 17.54
CA PHE A 257 10.49 18.93 17.07
C PHE A 257 11.24 19.68 18.18
N LEU A 258 10.53 20.44 19.01
CA LEU A 258 11.16 21.24 20.06
C LEU A 258 11.54 20.42 21.31
N ASN A 259 10.95 19.23 21.50
CA ASN A 259 11.30 18.34 22.59
C ASN A 259 12.56 17.51 22.25
N PRO A 260 13.72 17.77 22.88
CA PRO A 260 14.98 17.08 22.57
C PRO A 260 14.95 15.57 22.89
N PHE A 261 14.03 15.14 23.76
CA PHE A 261 13.88 13.73 24.14
C PHE A 261 12.97 12.96 23.16
N SER A 262 12.25 13.64 22.28
CA SER A 262 11.37 12.97 21.33
C SER A 262 12.17 12.10 20.36
N LYS A 263 11.59 10.96 19.96
CA LYS A 263 12.19 10.11 18.91
C LYS A 263 12.39 10.91 17.63
N PHE A 264 11.38 11.68 17.21
CA PHE A 264 11.44 12.57 16.05
C PHE A 264 12.63 13.54 16.07
N HIS A 265 12.85 14.25 17.19
CA HIS A 265 13.97 15.19 17.31
C HIS A 265 15.31 14.48 17.15
N ARG A 266 15.49 13.36 17.85
CA ARG A 266 16.73 12.56 17.77
C ARG A 266 16.96 12.00 16.37
N THR A 267 15.91 11.49 15.73
CA THR A 267 15.96 10.98 14.35
C THR A 267 16.35 12.08 13.37
N LEU A 268 15.79 13.29 13.45
CA LEU A 268 16.22 14.37 12.54
C LEU A 268 17.68 14.76 12.79
N ARG A 269 18.10 14.86 14.05
CA ARG A 269 19.46 15.27 14.43
C ARG A 269 20.55 14.28 14.02
N SER A 270 20.22 13.03 13.67
CA SER A 270 21.18 12.09 13.10
C SER A 270 21.53 12.41 11.63
N PHE A 271 20.82 13.34 10.99
CA PHE A 271 21.10 13.79 9.63
C PHE A 271 21.63 15.23 9.61
N PRO A 272 22.40 15.63 8.57
CA PRO A 272 22.79 17.02 8.39
C PRO A 272 21.56 17.94 8.30
N PHE A 273 21.57 19.05 9.05
CA PHE A 273 20.43 19.98 9.15
C PHE A 273 19.88 20.43 7.79
N ARG A 274 20.77 20.67 6.81
CA ARG A 274 20.41 21.07 5.44
C ARG A 274 19.51 20.07 4.71
N PHE A 275 19.52 18.79 5.09
CA PHE A 275 18.73 17.74 4.42
C PHE A 275 17.25 17.77 4.84
N TYR A 276 16.94 18.22 6.05
CA TYR A 276 15.56 18.23 6.55
C TYR A 276 14.98 19.63 6.79
N LEU A 277 15.79 20.70 6.79
CA LEU A 277 15.31 22.07 7.02
C LEU A 277 14.16 22.47 6.09
N GLY A 278 14.38 22.37 4.77
CA GLY A 278 13.37 22.76 3.77
C GLY A 278 12.06 21.98 3.92
N PRO A 279 12.10 20.63 3.92
CA PRO A 279 10.91 19.81 4.14
C PRO A 279 10.22 20.08 5.48
N LEU A 280 10.99 20.27 6.57
CA LEU A 280 10.44 20.56 7.89
C LEU A 280 9.71 21.91 7.91
N CYS A 281 10.33 22.97 7.38
CA CYS A 281 9.70 24.29 7.28
C CYS A 281 8.39 24.22 6.48
N LYS A 282 8.39 23.53 5.33
CA LYS A 282 7.18 23.33 4.52
C LYS A 282 6.09 22.60 5.30
N ALA A 283 6.44 21.52 6.00
CA ALA A 283 5.49 20.73 6.78
C ALA A 283 4.90 21.54 7.95
N LEU A 284 5.73 22.27 8.69
CA LEU A 284 5.29 23.13 9.80
C LEU A 284 4.38 24.25 9.31
N PHE A 285 4.75 24.92 8.21
CA PHE A 285 3.95 25.98 7.61
C PHE A 285 2.59 25.46 7.10
N SER A 286 2.58 24.34 6.36
CA SER A 286 1.34 23.71 5.88
C SER A 286 0.38 23.37 7.03
N ARG A 287 0.91 22.86 8.15
CA ARG A 287 0.12 22.54 9.34
C ARG A 287 -0.42 23.79 10.03
N PHE A 288 0.40 24.83 10.15
CA PHE A 288 -0.04 26.12 10.68
C PHE A 288 -1.19 26.70 9.84
N CYS A 289 -1.06 26.71 8.52
CA CYS A 289 -2.14 27.12 7.61
C CYS A 289 -3.41 26.28 7.81
N ARG A 290 -3.28 24.95 7.94
CA ARG A 290 -4.43 24.06 8.17
C ARG A 290 -5.15 24.37 9.49
N ILE A 291 -4.41 24.67 10.56
CA ILE A 291 -4.99 25.06 11.86
C ILE A 291 -5.75 26.39 11.73
N ILE A 292 -5.17 27.37 11.04
CA ILE A 292 -5.84 28.66 10.76
C ILE A 292 -7.12 28.42 9.97
N SER A 293 -7.07 27.65 8.87
CA SER A 293 -8.25 27.37 8.06
C SER A 293 -9.34 26.64 8.84
N LEU A 294 -8.99 25.68 9.70
CA LEU A 294 -9.95 24.98 10.56
C LEU A 294 -10.58 25.93 11.60
N THR A 295 -9.78 26.83 12.18
CA THR A 295 -10.25 27.84 13.14
C THR A 295 -11.19 28.84 12.46
N ILE A 296 -10.83 29.36 11.28
CA ILE A 296 -11.67 30.26 10.48
C ILE A 296 -12.97 29.55 10.08
N ASN A 297 -12.91 28.31 9.58
CA ASN A 297 -14.10 27.55 9.20
C ASN A 297 -15.04 27.28 10.39
N ARG A 298 -14.50 27.01 11.59
CA ARG A 298 -15.30 26.90 12.82
C ARG A 298 -15.94 28.23 13.20
N LEU A 299 -15.21 29.34 13.12
CA LEU A 299 -15.73 30.68 13.39
C LEU A 299 -16.82 31.10 12.39
N CYS A 300 -16.65 30.78 11.10
CA CYS A 300 -17.65 31.04 10.06
C CYS A 300 -18.89 30.15 10.19
N LYS A 301 -18.74 28.86 10.54
CA LYS A 301 -19.89 27.99 10.84
C LYS A 301 -20.67 28.45 12.07
N ASN A 302 -19.99 28.97 13.10
CA ASN A 302 -20.66 29.55 14.27
C ASN A 302 -21.37 30.88 13.99
N LYS A 303 -20.93 31.67 13.00
CA LYS A 303 -21.63 32.90 12.58
C LYS A 303 -22.97 32.64 11.88
N ASN A 304 -23.16 31.47 11.27
CA ASN A 304 -24.46 31.08 10.68
C ASN A 304 -25.51 30.64 11.72
N PHE A 305 -25.13 30.48 12.99
CA PHE A 305 -26.07 30.26 14.10
C PHE A 305 -26.62 31.55 14.72
N LEU A 306 -26.09 32.72 14.35
CA LEU A 306 -26.45 34.03 14.92
C LEU A 306 -27.30 34.92 13.99
N LYS A 307 -27.84 34.36 12.90
CA LYS A 307 -28.86 35.02 12.06
C LYS A 307 -30.21 34.32 12.14
N ILE A 308 -30.77 34.21 13.34
CA ILE A 308 -32.22 34.19 13.55
C ILE A 308 -32.51 34.97 14.84
N LYS A 309 -32.90 36.23 14.67
CA LYS A 309 -33.85 36.95 15.52
C LYS A 309 -34.52 37.98 14.63
#